data_AF-A0ABD2P3X1-F1
#
_entry.id   AF-A0ABD2P3X1-F1
#
_cell.length_a   1.000
_cell.length_b   1.000
_cell.length_c   1.000
_cell.angle_alpha   90.00
_cell.angle_beta   90.00
_cell.angle_gamma   90.00
#
_symmetry.space_group_name_H-M   'P 1'
#
loop_
_entity.id
_entity.type
_entity.pdbx_description
1 polymer ?
#
loop_
_entity_poly.entity_id
_entity_poly.type
_entity_poly.pdbx_seq_one_letter_code
_entity_poly.pdbx_strand_id
1 'polypeptide(L)'
;MKEEYKTFSKTTVDKRTGKKSILDHVHTNYSSKWSINLFDHCISDHRILVVDLTVPEGPKKQIYVTKIVDHNKIYKIVEQHLKNRDCNELTFKTLTDIIQPAIKESTTTSKRQTTRNIAEGWFTPEVWQMMKERDEAYKQMRTFPDAEQNIMSFKEINKQLKNIIKKKKKEYGKSIHSS
;
A
#
# COMPACT_ATOMS: atom_id res chain seq x y z
N MET A 1 1.86 -9.53 -12.41
CA MET A 1 2.18 -10.51 -11.33
C MET A 1 0.93 -10.60 -10.46
N LYS A 2 0.18 -11.72 -10.46
CA LYS A 2 -1.10 -11.84 -9.74
C LYS A 2 -0.83 -11.77 -8.22
N GLU A 3 -1.39 -10.79 -7.53
CA GLU A 3 -1.40 -10.79 -6.05
C GLU A 3 -2.49 -11.77 -5.58
N GLU A 4 -2.08 -13.00 -5.27
CA GLU A 4 -2.94 -13.99 -4.64
C GLU A 4 -3.13 -13.65 -3.17
N TYR A 5 -4.28 -13.08 -2.83
CA TYR A 5 -4.71 -12.95 -1.44
C TYR A 5 -4.96 -14.34 -0.87
N LYS A 6 -4.26 -14.68 0.21
CA LYS A 6 -4.54 -15.92 0.94
C LYS A 6 -5.61 -15.62 1.99
N THR A 7 -6.71 -16.36 1.90
CA THR A 7 -7.76 -16.30 2.92
C THR A 7 -7.43 -17.33 4.00
N PHE A 8 -7.37 -16.86 5.23
CA PHE A 8 -7.08 -17.70 6.37
C PHE A 8 -8.32 -17.83 7.23
N SER A 9 -8.78 -19.06 7.36
CA SER A 9 -9.93 -19.39 8.18
C SER A 9 -9.69 -20.70 8.90
N LYS A 10 -10.14 -20.77 10.15
CA LYS A 10 -10.16 -22.02 10.92
C LYS A 10 -11.57 -22.22 11.39
N THR A 11 -12.10 -23.42 11.17
CA THR A 11 -13.48 -23.73 11.52
C THR A 11 -13.67 -23.59 13.02
N THR A 12 -14.54 -22.66 13.41
CA THR A 12 -15.04 -22.56 14.77
C THR A 12 -16.31 -23.38 14.87
N VAL A 13 -16.52 -23.99 16.04
CA VAL A 13 -17.77 -24.66 16.35
C VAL A 13 -18.55 -23.68 17.20
N ASP A 14 -19.72 -23.29 16.73
CA ASP A 14 -20.66 -22.50 17.52
C ASP A 14 -21.06 -23.33 18.74
N LYS A 15 -20.73 -22.84 19.94
CA LYS A 15 -20.99 -23.54 21.20
C LYS A 15 -22.48 -23.70 21.51
N ARG A 16 -23.35 -22.84 20.95
CA ARG A 16 -24.81 -22.88 21.17
C ARG A 16 -25.51 -23.83 20.21
N THR A 17 -25.06 -23.92 18.97
CA THR A 17 -25.77 -24.68 17.93
C THR A 17 -25.07 -25.97 17.51
N GLY A 18 -23.81 -26.19 17.91
CA GLY A 18 -23.00 -27.35 17.50
C GLY A 18 -22.68 -27.37 16.00
N LYS A 19 -23.14 -26.37 15.23
CA LYS A 19 -22.89 -26.27 13.80
C LYS A 19 -21.49 -25.69 13.58
N LYS A 20 -20.73 -26.35 12.70
CA LYS A 20 -19.47 -25.83 12.18
C LYS A 20 -19.78 -24.62 11.30
N SER A 21 -19.40 -23.43 11.74
CA SER A 21 -19.52 -22.20 10.98
C SER A 21 -18.17 -21.49 10.95
N ILE A 22 -17.80 -20.94 9.79
CA ILE A 22 -16.59 -20.14 9.64
C ILE A 22 -17.05 -18.69 9.60
N LEU A 23 -17.32 -18.12 10.77
CA LEU A 23 -17.80 -16.74 10.87
C LEU A 23 -16.62 -15.76 10.93
N ASP A 24 -15.60 -16.11 11.71
CA ASP A 24 -14.44 -15.26 11.95
C ASP A 24 -13.32 -15.58 10.96
N HIS A 25 -12.82 -14.55 10.27
CA HIS A 25 -11.84 -14.68 9.18
C HIS A 25 -10.84 -13.54 9.18
N VAL A 26 -9.60 -13.84 8.79
CA VAL A 26 -8.54 -12.85 8.58
C VAL A 26 -8.04 -12.98 7.15
N HIS A 27 -8.10 -11.88 6.40
CA HIS A 27 -7.57 -11.80 5.04
C HIS A 27 -6.27 -11.02 5.06
N THR A 28 -5.24 -11.55 4.40
CA THR A 28 -3.99 -10.82 4.20
C THR A 28 -3.40 -11.12 2.83
N ASN A 29 -2.64 -10.16 2.31
CA ASN A 29 -1.84 -10.25 1.09
C ASN A 29 -0.38 -10.68 1.37
N TYR A 30 -0.01 -10.91 2.64
CA TYR A 30 1.33 -11.38 2.97
C TYR A 30 1.43 -12.90 2.76
N SER A 31 2.46 -13.31 2.01
CA SER A 31 2.72 -14.72 1.64
C SER A 31 3.55 -15.49 2.67
N SER A 32 3.99 -14.82 3.73
CA SER A 32 4.94 -15.27 4.74
C SER A 32 4.36 -16.31 5.71
N LYS A 33 5.23 -16.89 6.56
CA LYS A 33 4.84 -17.85 7.61
C LYS A 33 3.83 -17.20 8.56
N TRP A 34 2.78 -17.95 8.87
CA TRP A 34 1.69 -17.55 9.75
C TRP A 34 1.32 -18.71 10.68
N SER A 35 0.75 -18.36 11.83
CA SER A 35 0.10 -19.31 12.75
C SER A 35 -1.25 -18.77 13.20
N ILE A 36 -2.23 -19.67 13.31
CA ILE A 36 -3.57 -19.35 13.81
C ILE A 36 -3.83 -20.16 15.06
N ASN A 37 -4.05 -19.46 16.17
CA ASN A 37 -4.41 -20.03 17.45
C ASN A 37 -5.84 -19.63 17.81
N LEU A 38 -6.59 -20.60 18.35
CA LEU A 38 -7.95 -20.38 18.85
C LEU A 38 -7.89 -20.47 20.36
N PHE A 39 -8.37 -19.43 21.04
CA PHE A 39 -8.45 -19.40 22.49
C PHE A 39 -9.91 -19.52 22.93
N ASP A 40 -10.19 -20.53 23.74
CA ASP A 40 -11.50 -20.73 24.35
C ASP A 40 -11.64 -19.86 25.58
N HIS A 41 -12.76 -19.14 25.69
CA HIS A 41 -13.08 -18.33 26.85
C HIS A 41 -14.59 -18.33 27.13
N CYS A 42 -14.98 -17.80 28.29
CA CYS A 42 -16.36 -17.70 28.76
C CYS A 42 -17.00 -16.31 28.55
N ILE A 43 -16.21 -15.29 28.19
CA ILE A 43 -16.70 -13.92 28.01
C ILE A 43 -17.45 -13.63 26.68
N SER A 44 -17.48 -14.56 25.73
CA SER A 44 -18.22 -14.45 24.45
C SER A 44 -18.68 -15.83 24.00
N ASP A 45 -19.69 -15.86 23.14
CA ASP A 45 -20.15 -17.06 22.42
C ASP A 45 -19.23 -17.42 21.24
N HIS A 46 -18.32 -16.52 20.84
CA HIS A 46 -17.26 -16.77 19.85
C HIS A 46 -15.91 -17.09 20.52
N ARG A 47 -15.05 -17.82 19.82
CA ARG A 47 -13.65 -18.07 20.23
C ARG A 47 -12.75 -16.91 19.78
N ILE A 48 -11.74 -16.56 20.57
CA ILE A 48 -10.74 -15.58 20.14
C ILE A 48 -9.86 -16.22 19.08
N LEU A 49 -9.75 -15.56 17.93
CA LEU A 49 -8.83 -15.90 16.86
C LEU A 49 -7.57 -15.04 17.02
N VAL A 50 -6.46 -15.65 17.39
CA VAL A 50 -5.14 -15.00 17.42
C VAL A 50 -4.38 -15.40 16.16
N VAL A 51 -3.92 -14.41 15.40
CA VAL A 51 -3.20 -14.61 14.15
C VAL A 51 -1.84 -13.96 14.24
N ASP A 52 -0.79 -14.78 14.24
CA ASP A 52 0.59 -14.29 14.19
C ASP A 52 1.02 -14.24 12.72
N LEU A 53 1.42 -13.05 12.29
CA LEU A 53 1.86 -12.77 10.93
C LEU A 53 3.29 -12.24 10.96
N THR A 54 4.22 -12.97 10.35
CA THR A 54 5.54 -12.41 10.07
C THR A 54 5.45 -11.57 8.82
N VAL A 55 5.44 -10.25 8.92
CA VAL A 55 5.42 -9.38 7.74
C VAL A 55 6.87 -9.25 7.24
N PRO A 56 7.19 -9.62 5.97
CA PRO A 56 8.52 -9.32 5.43
C PRO A 56 8.72 -7.81 5.47
N GLU A 57 9.93 -7.34 5.79
CA GLU A 57 10.26 -5.91 5.71
C GLU A 57 9.73 -5.38 4.38
N GLY A 58 8.83 -4.39 4.45
CA GLY A 58 8.09 -3.89 3.30
C GLY A 58 9.02 -3.48 2.16
N PRO A 59 8.50 -3.28 0.93
CA PRO A 59 9.32 -2.95 -0.21
C PRO A 59 10.23 -1.76 0.16
N LYS A 60 11.55 -2.03 0.24
CA LYS A 60 12.54 -0.97 0.44
C LYS A 60 12.23 0.09 -0.59
N LYS A 61 11.90 1.32 -0.15
CA LYS A 61 11.66 2.47 -1.02
C LYS A 61 12.75 2.46 -2.08
N GLN A 62 12.40 2.17 -3.34
CA GLN A 62 13.39 2.23 -4.42
C GLN A 62 13.62 3.71 -4.70
N ILE A 63 14.64 4.27 -4.07
CA ILE A 63 15.14 5.60 -4.38
C ILE A 63 15.91 5.44 -5.69
N TYR A 64 15.29 5.83 -6.80
CA TYR A 64 15.99 5.94 -8.07
C TYR A 64 16.79 7.23 -8.03
N VAL A 65 18.12 7.08 -8.01
CA VAL A 65 19.06 8.19 -8.11
C VAL A 65 19.50 8.25 -9.56
N THR A 66 18.98 9.23 -10.31
CA THR A 66 19.43 9.48 -11.68
C THR A 66 20.41 10.63 -11.65
N LYS A 67 21.63 10.39 -12.15
CA LYS A 67 22.59 11.46 -12.44
C LYS A 67 22.29 12.00 -13.83
N ILE A 68 21.98 13.29 -13.91
CA ILE A 68 21.79 14.00 -15.17
C ILE A 68 23.03 14.85 -15.38
N VAL A 69 23.69 14.67 -16.52
CA VAL A 69 24.91 15.42 -16.86
C VAL A 69 24.60 16.36 -18.01
N ASP A 70 24.84 17.66 -17.82
CA ASP A 70 24.77 18.64 -18.88
C ASP A 70 26.11 18.68 -19.63
N HIS A 71 26.18 17.93 -20.74
CA HIS A 71 27.39 17.86 -21.56
C HIS A 71 27.77 19.21 -22.17
N ASN A 72 26.80 20.07 -22.51
CA ASN A 72 27.08 21.39 -23.08
C ASN A 72 27.71 22.32 -22.06
N LYS A 73 27.30 22.22 -20.79
CA LYS A 73 27.93 22.95 -19.69
C LYS A 73 29.38 22.49 -19.48
N ILE A 74 29.67 21.19 -19.58
CA ILE A 74 31.05 20.67 -19.51
C ILE A 74 31.90 21.28 -20.61
N TYR A 75 31.45 21.24 -21.87
CA TYR A 75 32.21 21.80 -22.99
C TYR A 75 32.54 23.27 -22.79
N LYS A 76 31.56 24.08 -22.34
CA LYS A 76 31.79 25.52 -22.08
C LYS A 76 32.82 25.76 -20.97
N ILE A 77 32.77 25.00 -19.87
CA ILE A 77 33.73 25.15 -18.76
C ILE A 77 35.15 24.78 -19.22
N VAL A 78 35.27 23.65 -19.94
CA VAL A 78 36.56 23.17 -20.46
C VAL A 78 37.13 24.15 -21.48
N GLU A 79 36.33 24.61 -22.43
CA GLU A 79 36.74 25.60 -23.44
C GLU A 79 37.20 26.91 -22.79
N GLN A 80 36.48 27.40 -21.78
CA GLN A 80 36.85 28.60 -21.05
C GLN A 80 38.19 28.46 -20.29
N HIS A 81 38.46 27.28 -19.71
CA HIS A 81 39.73 27.01 -19.02
C HIS A 81 40.91 26.80 -19.96
N LEU A 82 40.66 26.41 -21.21
CA LEU A 82 41.70 26.17 -22.22
C LEU A 82 41.94 27.38 -23.14
N LYS A 83 41.02 28.36 -23.18
CA LYS A 83 41.01 29.48 -24.13
C LYS A 83 42.32 30.26 -24.26
N ASN A 84 43.12 30.32 -23.18
CA ASN A 84 44.38 31.07 -23.13
C ASN A 84 45.58 30.20 -22.68
N ARG A 85 45.50 28.87 -22.77
CA ARG A 85 46.60 27.97 -22.42
C ARG A 85 47.31 27.47 -23.67
N ASP A 86 48.63 27.40 -23.63
CA ASP A 86 49.41 26.74 -24.68
C ASP A 86 49.16 25.23 -24.62
N CYS A 87 48.82 24.64 -25.76
CA CYS A 87 48.60 23.20 -25.91
C CYS A 87 49.81 22.37 -25.49
N ASN A 88 51.03 22.93 -25.60
CA ASN A 88 52.27 22.24 -25.24
C ASN A 88 52.49 22.13 -23.72
N GLU A 89 51.77 22.93 -22.91
CA GLU A 89 51.86 22.92 -21.44
C GLU A 89 50.76 22.06 -20.78
N LEU A 90 49.84 21.51 -21.58
CA LEU A 90 48.74 20.69 -21.10
C LEU A 90 49.20 19.25 -20.84
N THR A 91 49.50 18.96 -19.58
CA THR A 91 49.70 17.58 -19.13
C THR A 91 48.37 16.86 -18.96
N PHE A 92 48.38 15.52 -19.03
CA PHE A 92 47.22 14.68 -18.74
C PHE A 92 46.60 14.98 -17.36
N LYS A 93 47.45 15.29 -16.37
CA LYS A 93 47.02 15.67 -15.02
C LYS A 93 46.23 16.98 -15.05
N THR A 94 46.76 17.99 -15.74
CA THR A 94 46.09 19.30 -15.92
C THR A 94 44.72 19.15 -16.58
N LEU A 95 44.60 18.27 -17.58
CA LEU A 95 43.31 17.98 -18.23
C LEU A 95 42.33 17.28 -17.28
N THR A 96 42.82 16.32 -16.49
CA THR A 96 42.00 15.62 -15.49
C THR A 96 41.49 16.59 -14.43
N ASP A 97 42.35 17.49 -13.96
CA ASP A 97 42.04 18.52 -12.96
C ASP A 97 41.03 19.55 -13.47
N ILE A 98 40.89 19.74 -14.78
CA ILE A 98 39.90 20.63 -15.41
C ILE A 98 38.57 19.88 -15.65
N ILE A 99 38.64 18.66 -16.19
CA ILE A 99 37.46 17.89 -16.61
C ILE A 99 36.69 17.36 -15.41
N GLN A 100 37.37 16.92 -14.35
CA GLN A 100 36.74 16.30 -13.18
C GLN A 100 35.84 17.28 -12.39
N PRO A 101 36.25 18.54 -12.12
CA PRO A 101 35.37 19.56 -11.57
C PRO A 101 34.24 19.94 -12.52
N ALA A 102 34.50 20.05 -13.83
CA ALA A 102 33.48 20.38 -14.81
C ALA A 102 32.35 19.34 -14.85
N ILE A 103 32.68 18.05 -14.82
CA ILE A 103 31.71 16.96 -14.71
C ILE A 103 30.92 17.09 -13.40
N LYS A 104 31.58 17.35 -12.28
CA LYS A 104 30.93 17.47 -10.96
C LYS A 104 29.92 18.63 -10.94
N GLU A 105 30.30 19.79 -11.47
CA GLU A 105 29.47 21.00 -11.51
C GLU A 105 28.34 20.93 -12.56
N SER A 106 28.48 20.05 -13.54
CA SER A 106 27.48 19.83 -14.60
C SER A 106 26.60 18.61 -14.32
N THR A 107 26.86 17.89 -13.21
CA THR A 107 26.05 16.74 -12.80
C THR A 107 25.04 17.15 -11.75
N THR A 108 23.76 17.08 -12.10
CA THR A 108 22.66 17.21 -11.15
C THR A 108 22.19 15.83 -10.73
N THR A 109 22.07 15.61 -9.41
CA THR A 109 21.54 14.36 -8.87
C THR A 109 20.05 14.53 -8.61
N SER A 110 19.21 13.92 -9.44
CA SER A 110 17.76 13.89 -9.20
C SER A 110 17.42 12.63 -8.42
N LYS A 111 16.88 12.81 -7.20
CA LYS A 111 16.31 11.73 -6.40
C LYS A 111 14.82 11.69 -6.67
N ARG A 112 14.36 10.72 -7.45
CA ARG A 112 12.92 10.53 -7.66
C ARG A 112 12.45 9.42 -6.74
N GLN A 113 11.64 9.80 -5.76
CA GLN A 113 10.90 8.84 -4.95
C GLN A 113 9.63 8.49 -5.71
N THR A 114 9.65 7.39 -6.46
CA THR A 114 8.43 6.80 -7.00
C THR A 114 7.83 5.91 -5.94
N THR A 115 6.77 6.39 -5.28
CA THR A 115 5.77 5.47 -4.74
C THR A 115 5.25 4.71 -5.94
N ARG A 116 5.51 3.39 -6.01
CA ARG A 116 4.74 2.52 -6.89
C ARG A 116 3.29 2.84 -6.54
N ASN A 117 2.51 3.36 -7.50
CA ASN A 117 1.06 3.42 -7.37
C ASN A 117 0.60 1.97 -7.20
N ILE A 118 0.60 1.49 -5.96
CA ILE A 118 -0.24 0.38 -5.57
C ILE A 118 -1.62 0.91 -5.92
N ALA A 119 -2.24 0.36 -6.97
CA ALA A 119 -3.60 0.70 -7.32
C ALA A 119 -4.38 0.73 -6.01
N GLU A 120 -4.92 1.91 -5.64
CA GLU A 120 -5.62 2.08 -4.38
C GLU A 120 -6.58 0.90 -4.23
N GLY A 121 -6.38 0.10 -3.19
CA GLY A 121 -7.14 -1.14 -3.03
C GLY A 121 -8.64 -0.85 -3.06
N TRP A 122 -9.45 -1.89 -3.28
CA TRP A 122 -10.92 -1.73 -3.21
C TRP A 122 -11.41 -1.13 -1.88
N PHE A 123 -10.58 -1.20 -0.84
CA PHE A 123 -10.81 -0.61 0.47
C PHE A 123 -10.34 0.87 0.49
N THR A 124 -11.28 1.78 0.22
CA THR A 124 -11.03 3.23 0.16
C THR A 124 -11.52 3.93 1.44
N PRO A 125 -11.11 5.20 1.69
CA PRO A 125 -11.63 5.99 2.82
C PRO A 125 -13.16 6.11 2.84
N GLU A 126 -13.78 6.16 1.66
CA GLU A 126 -15.24 6.13 1.48
C GLU A 126 -15.87 4.84 2.04
N VAL A 127 -15.30 3.67 1.73
CA VAL A 127 -15.76 2.38 2.26
C VAL A 127 -15.63 2.35 3.77
N TRP A 128 -14.50 2.83 4.31
CA TRP A 128 -14.26 2.88 5.75
C TRP A 128 -15.26 3.77 6.49
N GLN A 129 -15.56 4.96 5.95
CA GLN A 129 -16.53 5.88 6.53
C GLN A 129 -17.94 5.25 6.57
N MET A 130 -18.38 4.65 5.47
CA MET A 130 -19.66 3.93 5.45
C MET A 130 -19.71 2.73 6.40
N MET A 131 -18.59 2.03 6.61
CA MET A 131 -18.52 0.95 7.58
C MET A 131 -18.77 1.45 9.00
N LYS A 132 -18.26 2.64 9.35
CA LYS A 132 -18.52 3.30 10.64
C LYS A 132 -19.98 3.70 10.78
N GLU A 133 -20.58 4.34 9.78
CA GLU A 133 -21.99 4.73 9.79
C GLU A 133 -22.90 3.52 9.99
N ARG A 134 -22.59 2.39 9.33
CA ARG A 134 -23.29 1.12 9.52
C ARG A 134 -23.15 0.57 10.95
N ASP A 135 -21.98 0.71 11.57
CA ASP A 135 -21.77 0.30 12.97
C ASP A 135 -22.54 1.18 13.94
N GLU A 136 -22.59 2.48 13.71
CA GLU A 136 -23.38 3.43 14.50
C GLU A 136 -24.89 3.14 14.39
N ALA A 137 -25.39 2.95 13.17
CA ALA A 137 -26.79 2.58 12.94
C ALA A 137 -27.14 1.23 13.57
N TYR A 138 -26.23 0.24 13.52
CA TYR A 138 -26.41 -1.04 14.18
C TYR A 138 -26.50 -0.89 15.71
N LYS A 139 -25.63 -0.06 16.31
CA LYS A 139 -25.70 0.26 17.74
C LYS A 139 -27.05 0.89 18.10
N GLN A 140 -27.51 1.88 17.34
CA GLN A 140 -28.80 2.53 17.58
C GLN A 140 -29.98 1.56 17.46
N MET A 141 -30.02 0.73 16.41
CA MET A 141 -31.02 -0.32 16.24
C MET A 141 -31.00 -1.32 17.39
N ARG A 142 -29.83 -1.69 17.90
CA ARG A 142 -29.69 -2.61 19.04
C ARG A 142 -30.14 -2.00 20.36
N THR A 143 -29.92 -0.71 20.56
CA THR A 143 -30.34 0.01 21.77
C THR A 143 -31.85 0.23 21.79
N PHE A 144 -32.46 0.48 20.64
CA PHE A 144 -33.90 0.71 20.51
C PHE A 144 -34.49 -0.24 19.46
N PRO A 145 -34.70 -1.53 19.81
CA PRO A 145 -35.10 -2.56 18.85
C PRO A 145 -36.53 -2.40 18.32
N ASP A 146 -37.42 -1.76 19.08
CA ASP A 146 -38.83 -1.55 18.69
C ASP A 146 -39.04 -0.29 17.84
N ALA A 147 -37.99 0.53 17.70
CA ALA A 147 -38.04 1.73 16.87
C ALA A 147 -37.86 1.34 15.39
N GLU A 148 -38.98 1.22 14.67
CA GLU A 148 -39.01 0.82 13.25
C GLU A 148 -38.10 1.68 12.36
N GLN A 149 -37.98 2.97 12.66
CA GLN A 149 -37.10 3.90 11.95
C GLN A 149 -35.62 3.51 12.06
N ASN A 150 -35.17 2.97 13.20
CA ASN A 150 -33.79 2.53 13.38
C ASN A 150 -33.49 1.24 12.62
N ILE A 151 -34.46 0.32 12.58
CA ILE A 151 -34.37 -0.90 11.77
C ILE A 151 -34.28 -0.55 10.29
N MET A 152 -35.13 0.37 9.81
CA MET A 152 -35.15 0.82 8.43
C MET A 152 -33.84 1.54 8.06
N SER A 153 -33.35 2.44 8.92
CA SER A 153 -32.09 3.15 8.73
C SER A 153 -30.89 2.18 8.60
N PHE A 154 -30.77 1.21 9.52
CA PHE A 154 -29.72 0.20 9.44
C PHE A 154 -29.80 -0.63 8.15
N LYS A 155 -30.99 -1.08 7.75
CA LYS A 155 -31.19 -1.85 6.51
C LYS A 155 -30.73 -1.06 5.28
N GLU A 156 -31.08 0.22 5.21
CA GLU A 156 -30.72 1.09 4.09
C GLU A 156 -29.21 1.31 4.02
N ILE A 157 -28.57 1.70 5.12
CA ILE A 157 -27.11 1.91 5.19
C ILE A 157 -26.35 0.62 4.83
N ASN A 158 -26.80 -0.54 5.34
CA ASN A 158 -26.19 -1.82 5.04
C ASN A 158 -26.30 -2.19 3.54
N LYS A 159 -27.44 -1.88 2.91
CA LYS A 159 -27.64 -2.08 1.46
C LYS A 159 -26.71 -1.17 0.65
N GLN A 160 -26.60 0.10 1.03
CA GLN A 160 -25.71 1.06 0.37
C GLN A 160 -24.23 0.64 0.49
N LEU A 161 -23.78 0.23 1.68
CA LEU A 161 -22.42 -0.26 1.91
C LEU A 161 -22.10 -1.48 1.03
N LYS A 162 -23.01 -2.45 0.95
CA LYS A 162 -22.85 -3.63 0.07
C LYS A 162 -22.68 -3.24 -1.40
N ASN A 163 -23.47 -2.27 -1.87
CA ASN A 163 -23.38 -1.79 -3.24
C ASN A 163 -22.06 -1.09 -3.53
N ILE A 164 -21.60 -0.23 -2.61
CA ILE A 164 -20.32 0.49 -2.75
C ILE A 164 -19.14 -0.50 -2.72
N ILE A 165 -19.12 -1.45 -1.79
CA ILE A 165 -18.10 -2.50 -1.74
C ILE A 165 -18.09 -3.28 -3.06
N LYS A 166 -19.26 -3.69 -3.57
CA LYS A 166 -19.36 -4.44 -4.83
C LYS A 166 -18.82 -3.62 -6.01
N LYS A 167 -19.14 -2.33 -6.07
CA LYS A 167 -18.65 -1.41 -7.10
C LYS A 167 -17.13 -1.26 -7.05
N LYS A 168 -16.56 -0.91 -5.88
CA LYS A 168 -15.13 -0.73 -5.68
C LYS A 168 -14.33 -2.01 -5.95
N LYS A 169 -14.84 -3.17 -5.51
CA LYS A 169 -14.24 -4.48 -5.83
C LYS A 169 -14.23 -4.78 -7.34
N LYS A 170 -15.30 -4.41 -8.06
CA LYS A 170 -15.37 -4.58 -9.52
C LYS A 170 -14.39 -3.66 -10.25
N GLU A 171 -14.29 -2.40 -9.82
CA GLU A 171 -13.35 -1.41 -10.37
C GLU A 171 -11.89 -1.85 -10.15
N TYR A 172 -11.57 -2.29 -8.93
CA TYR A 172 -10.26 -2.85 -8.59
C TYR A 172 -9.95 -4.14 -9.37
N GLY A 173 -10.93 -5.04 -9.52
CA GLY A 173 -10.77 -6.24 -10.33
C GLY A 173 -10.45 -5.92 -11.79
N LYS A 174 -11.08 -4.89 -12.38
CA LYS A 174 -10.77 -4.41 -13.74
C LYS A 174 -9.36 -3.81 -13.83
N SER A 175 -8.95 -2.98 -12.87
CA SER A 175 -7.62 -2.35 -12.92
C SER A 175 -6.47 -3.35 -12.85
N ILE A 176 -6.65 -4.48 -12.14
CA ILE A 176 -5.69 -5.59 -12.09
C ILE A 176 -5.59 -6.34 -13.43
N HIS A 177 -6.69 -6.47 -14.19
CA HIS A 177 -6.72 -7.26 -15.44
C HIS A 177 -6.38 -6.44 -16.70
N SER A 178 -6.32 -5.11 -16.57
CA SER A 178 -5.95 -4.19 -17.66
C SER A 178 -4.47 -3.74 -17.62
N SER A 179 -3.67 -4.29 -16.70
CA SER A 179 -2.24 -3.99 -16.49
C SER A 179 -1.38 -5.24 -16.67
#